data_AF-A0A2W4TZD4-F1
#
_entry.id   AF-A0A2W4TZD4-F1
#
_cell.length_a   1.000
_cell.length_b   1.000
_cell.length_c   1.000
_cell.angle_alpha   90.00
_cell.angle_beta   90.00
_cell.angle_gamma   90.00
#
_symmetry.space_group_name_H-M   'P 1'
#
loop_
_entity.id
_entity.type
_entity.pdbx_description
1 polymer ?
#
loop_
_entity_poly.entity_id
_entity_poly.type
_entity_poly.pdbx_seq_one_letter_code
_entity_poly.pdbx_strand_id
1 'polypeptide(L)' 'MNPYNQGLVGEHFDAIAEDLLATLEDMGVSEDLRAEVAAVAAAPQHKKDVLNQ' A
#
# COMPACT_ATOMS: atom_id res chain seq x y z
N MET A 1 -8.74 18.14 -20.20
CA MET A 1 -8.06 17.01 -19.53
C MET A 1 -8.67 16.86 -18.16
N ASN A 2 -9.24 15.68 -17.86
CA ASN A 2 -9.81 15.38 -16.56
C ASN A 2 -8.66 14.97 -15.60
N PRO A 3 -8.39 15.68 -14.49
CA PRO A 3 -7.23 15.41 -13.64
C PRO A 3 -7.29 14.08 -12.87
N TYR A 4 -8.43 13.39 -12.88
CA TYR A 4 -8.63 12.13 -12.14
C TYR A 4 -8.18 10.87 -12.90
N ASN A 5 -7.57 11.00 -14.07
CA ASN A 5 -7.19 9.87 -14.92
C ASN A 5 -5.69 9.55 -14.86
N GLN A 6 -5.11 9.44 -13.66
CA GLN A 6 -3.72 9.00 -13.49
C GLN A 6 -3.54 7.48 -13.46
N GLY A 7 -4.57 6.70 -13.80
CA GLY A 7 -4.43 5.25 -13.97
C GLY A 7 -4.04 4.53 -12.69
N LEU A 8 -4.43 5.04 -11.51
CA LEU A 8 -4.23 4.35 -10.23
C LEU A 8 -5.05 3.04 -10.24
N VAL A 9 -4.43 1.97 -10.72
CA VAL A 9 -4.94 0.60 -10.72
C VAL A 9 -4.35 -0.16 -9.52
N GLY A 10 -4.96 -1.28 -9.14
CA GLY A 10 -4.57 -2.07 -7.97
C GLY A 10 -3.07 -2.39 -7.90
N GLU A 11 -2.40 -2.53 -9.04
CA GLU A 11 -0.95 -2.77 -9.12
C GLU A 11 -0.10 -1.62 -8.55
N HIS A 12 -0.52 -0.36 -8.70
CA HIS A 12 0.20 0.78 -8.11
C HIS A 12 0.06 0.83 -6.59
N PHE A 13 -1.09 0.38 -6.08
CA PHE A 13 -1.31 0.28 -4.65
C PHE A 13 -0.43 -0.82 -4.04
N ASP A 14 -0.33 -1.96 -4.73
CA ASP A 14 0.49 -3.08 -4.27
C ASP A 14 2.00 -2.73 -4.34
N ALA A 15 2.45 -1.96 -5.34
CA ALA A 15 3.82 -1.47 -5.44
C ALA A 15 4.20 -0.50 -4.30
N ILE A 16 3.31 0.41 -3.89
CA ILE A 16 3.58 1.33 -2.76
C ILE A 16 3.62 0.56 -1.43
N ALA A 17 2.81 -0.48 -1.27
CA ALA A 17 2.87 -1.34 -0.09
C ALA A 17 4.20 -2.12 -0.03
N GLU A 18 4.72 -2.56 -1.16
CA GLU A 18 6.04 -3.20 -1.27
C GLU A 18 7.17 -2.25 -0.89
N ASP A 19 7.18 -1.02 -1.42
CA ASP A 19 8.18 0.00 -1.08
C ASP A 19 8.18 0.35 0.42
N LEU A 20 6.99 0.40 1.03
CA LEU A 20 6.84 0.64 2.46
C LEU A 20 7.44 -0.50 3.30
N LEU A 21 7.16 -1.76 2.94
CA LEU A 21 7.69 -2.92 3.66
C LEU A 21 9.20 -3.04 3.53
N ALA A 22 9.76 -2.75 2.35
CA ALA A 22 11.21 -2.71 2.12
C ALA A 22 11.89 -1.62 2.98
N THR A 23 11.29 -0.43 3.06
CA THR A 23 11.81 0.64 3.92
C THR A 23 11.85 0.25 5.40
N LEU A 24 10.81 -0.44 5.88
CA LEU A 24 10.76 -0.90 7.27
C LEU A 24 11.77 -2.01 7.56
N GLU A 25 12.06 -2.87 6.58
CA GLU A 25 13.13 -3.86 6.66
C GLU A 25 14.50 -3.21 6.84
N ASP A 26 14.80 -2.21 6.00
CA ASP A 26 16.07 -1.46 6.05
C ASP A 26 16.26 -0.71 7.37
N MET A 27 15.16 -0.30 8.00
CA MET A 27 15.16 0.33 9.33
C MET A 27 15.33 -0.67 10.49
N GLY A 28 15.39 -1.97 10.21
CA GLY A 28 15.52 -3.02 11.22
C GLY A 28 14.25 -3.27 12.02
N VAL A 29 13.08 -2.95 11.46
CA VAL A 29 11.79 -3.23 12.10
C VAL A 29 11.56 -4.74 12.10
N SER A 30 11.12 -5.28 13.24
CA SER A 30 10.88 -6.72 13.39
C SER A 30 9.84 -7.21 12.38
N GLU A 31 9.96 -8.48 11.99
CA GLU A 31 9.02 -9.13 11.06
C GLU A 31 7.58 -9.07 11.56
N ASP A 32 7.36 -9.26 12.88
CA ASP A 32 6.03 -9.19 13.50
C ASP A 32 5.34 -7.83 13.27
N LEU A 33 6.07 -6.72 13.43
CA LEU A 33 5.54 -5.38 13.23
C LEU A 33 5.34 -5.06 11.74
N ARG A 34 6.21 -5.58 10.86
CA ARG A 34 6.04 -5.45 9.40
C ARG A 34 4.81 -6.23 8.91
N ALA A 35 4.52 -7.39 9.50
CA ALA A 35 3.31 -8.16 9.20
C ALA A 35 2.03 -7.42 9.58
N GLU A 36 2.02 -6.70 10.72
CA GLU A 36 0.92 -5.82 11.09
C GLU A 36 0.72 -4.68 10.08
N VAL A 37 1.80 -4.05 9.62
CA VAL A 37 1.75 -3.00 8.59
C VAL A 37 1.21 -3.56 7.26
N ALA A 38 1.65 -4.75 6.86
CA ALA A 38 1.14 -5.41 5.65
C ALA A 38 -0.37 -5.69 5.74
N ALA A 39 -0.87 -6.11 6.91
CA ALA A 39 -2.30 -6.35 7.12
C ALA A 39 -3.13 -5.05 7.03
N VAL A 40 -2.59 -3.93 7.52
CA VAL A 40 -3.24 -2.60 7.39
C VAL A 40 -3.23 -2.13 5.93
N ALA A 41 -2.10 -2.26 5.24
CA ALA A 41 -1.98 -1.87 3.82
C ALA A 41 -2.90 -2.73 2.93
N ALA A 42 -3.00 -4.03 3.18
CA ALA A 42 -3.85 -4.95 2.42
C ALA A 42 -5.34 -4.87 2.77
N ALA A 43 -5.74 -4.04 3.75
CA ALA A 43 -7.12 -3.94 4.21
C ALA A 43 -8.06 -3.54 3.05
N PRO A 44 -9.09 -4.34 2.71
CA PRO A 44 -9.97 -4.11 1.54
C PRO A 44 -10.71 -2.77 1.58
N GLN A 45 -11.00 -2.27 2.78
CA GLN A 45 -11.62 -0.96 2.99
C GLN A 45 -10.68 0.17 2.56
N HIS A 46 -9.38 0.05 2.88
CA HIS A 46 -8.36 1.03 2.53
C HIS A 46 -8.12 1.07 1.00
N LYS A 47 -8.12 -0.11 0.35
CA LYS A 47 -8.00 -0.22 -1.11
C LYS A 47 -9.21 0.38 -1.85
N LYS A 48 -10.44 0.20 -1.33
CA LYS A 48 -11.66 0.79 -1.91
C LYS A 48 -11.73 2.31 -1.78
N ASP A 49 -11.38 2.85 -0.61
CA ASP A 49 -11.36 4.29 -0.37
C ASP A 49 -10.31 4.99 -1.25
N VAL A 50 -9.13 4.38 -1.42
CA VAL A 50 -8.06 4.91 -2.29
C VAL A 50 -8.43 4.82 -3.78
N LEU A 51 -9.12 3.76 -4.20
CA LEU A 51 -9.53 3.57 -5.59
C LEU A 51 -10.86 4.27 -5.94
N ASN A 52 -11.52 4.95 -5.00
CA ASN A 52 -12.86 5.52 -5.15
C ASN A 52 -13.89 4.50 -5.69
N GLN A 53 -13.93 3.28 -5.11
CA GLN A 53 -14.81 2.18 -5.54
C GLN A 53 -15.82 1.74 -4.48
#